data_AF-A0A0G0U808-F1
#
_entry.id   AF-A0A0G0U808-F1
#
_cell.length_a   1.000
_cell.length_b   1.000
_cell.length_c   1.000
_cell.angle_alpha   90.00
_cell.angle_beta   90.00
_cell.angle_gamma   90.00
#
_symmetry.space_group_name_H-M   'P 1'
#
loop_
_entity.id
_entity.type
_entity.pdbx_description
1 polymer ?
#
loop_
_entity_poly.entity_id
_entity_poly.type
_entity_poly.pdbx_seq_one_letter_code
_entity_poly.pdbx_strand_id
1 'polypeptide(L)'
;MYSFVAPLFFLIGLSGIVLVLARAFPLLWKIPEPEGAKGFQIINKVHELIQRVPWQKWLFHGIELVLKRVRKALFAGLKKSEKLTHSVQIRSGKFSPETGVDVLPKFFDRIRKRKAFLEEERKLLEYLAHHHDDAAAYKRLGNLYAIAGNVKDARAALEQSLRLMPDDEEIMQRLEELS
;
A
#
# COMPACT_ATOMS: atom_id res chain seq x y z
N MET A 1 -4.84 -27.66 -3.19
CA MET A 1 -4.58 -26.20 -3.18
C MET A 1 -3.49 -25.74 -4.16
N TYR A 2 -3.10 -26.55 -5.17
CA TYR A 2 -1.99 -26.23 -6.09
C TYR A 2 -2.40 -25.82 -7.52
N SER A 3 -3.69 -25.84 -7.87
CA SER A 3 -4.14 -25.71 -9.27
C SER A 3 -4.10 -24.28 -9.84
N PHE A 4 -4.15 -23.25 -8.98
CA PHE A 4 -4.16 -21.85 -9.43
C PHE A 4 -2.77 -21.20 -9.50
N VAL A 5 -1.76 -21.82 -8.89
CA VAL A 5 -0.40 -21.28 -8.79
C VAL A 5 0.40 -21.60 -10.05
N ALA A 6 0.23 -22.80 -10.61
CA ALA A 6 0.88 -23.23 -11.84
C ALA A 6 0.60 -22.33 -13.08
N PRO A 7 -0.65 -21.95 -13.40
CA PRO A 7 -0.89 -21.07 -14.55
C PRO A 7 -0.35 -19.65 -14.34
N LEU A 8 -0.28 -19.17 -13.09
CA LEU A 8 0.26 -17.85 -12.78
C LEU A 8 1.78 -17.79 -13.03
N PHE A 9 2.52 -18.81 -12.58
CA PHE A 9 3.95 -18.93 -12.89
C PHE A 9 4.20 -19.16 -14.39
N PHE A 10 3.32 -19.88 -15.08
CA PHE A 10 3.42 -20.06 -16.52
C PHE A 10 3.26 -18.73 -17.27
N LEU A 11 2.30 -17.88 -16.88
CA LEU A 11 2.10 -16.55 -17.47
C LEU A 11 3.24 -15.57 -17.14
N ILE A 12 3.79 -15.62 -15.92
CA ILE A 12 4.96 -14.81 -15.54
C ILE A 12 6.19 -15.26 -16.33
N GLY A 13 6.39 -16.57 -16.51
CA GLY A 13 7.47 -17.13 -17.33
C GLY A 13 7.33 -16.73 -18.81
N LEU A 14 6.12 -16.78 -19.36
CA LEU A 14 5.85 -16.38 -20.74
C LEU A 14 6.05 -14.88 -20.95
N SER A 15 5.63 -14.05 -19.99
CA SER A 15 5.90 -12.61 -19.96
C SER A 15 7.41 -12.33 -19.94
N GLY A 16 8.17 -13.05 -19.10
CA GLY A 16 9.63 -12.95 -19.03
C GLY A 16 10.31 -13.30 -20.36
N ILE A 17 9.87 -14.36 -21.04
CA ILE A 17 10.38 -14.77 -22.36
C ILE A 17 10.08 -13.68 -23.41
N VAL A 18 8.88 -13.11 -23.41
CA VAL A 18 8.50 -12.00 -24.31
C VAL A 18 9.36 -10.75 -24.03
N LEU A 19 9.64 -10.45 -22.76
CA LEU A 19 10.48 -9.31 -22.36
C LEU A 19 11.96 -9.50 -22.75
N VAL A 20 12.48 -10.73 -22.61
CA VAL A 20 13.83 -11.10 -23.06
C VAL A 20 13.94 -11.02 -24.58
N LEU A 21 12.93 -11.51 -25.30
CA LEU A 21 12.88 -11.41 -26.76
C LEU A 21 12.75 -9.95 -27.22
N ALA A 22 11.92 -9.13 -26.58
CA ALA A 22 11.79 -7.71 -26.89
C ALA A 22 13.07 -6.91 -26.60
N ARG A 23 13.83 -7.32 -25.57
CA ARG A 23 15.13 -6.71 -25.22
C ARG A 23 16.28 -7.18 -26.12
N ALA A 24 16.21 -8.40 -26.65
CA ALA A 24 17.18 -8.97 -27.60
C ALA A 24 16.86 -8.62 -29.08
N PHE A 25 15.63 -8.18 -29.36
CA PHE A 25 15.17 -7.75 -30.69
C PHE A 25 16.04 -6.66 -31.34
N PRO A 26 16.51 -5.62 -30.62
CA PRO A 26 17.38 -4.58 -31.20
C PRO A 26 18.79 -5.08 -31.52
N LEU A 27 19.24 -6.18 -30.90
CA LEU A 27 20.57 -6.77 -31.12
C LEU A 27 20.58 -7.69 -32.36
N LEU A 28 19.45 -8.34 -32.66
CA LEU A 28 19.30 -9.18 -33.87
C LEU A 28 19.23 -8.36 -35.17
N TRP A 29 18.91 -7.06 -35.08
CA TRP A 29 18.90 -6.14 -36.23
C TRP A 29 20.30 -5.65 -36.65
N LYS A 30 21.34 -5.96 -35.87
CA LYS A 30 22.74 -5.57 -36.13
C LYS A 30 23.60 -6.66 -36.77
N ILE A 31 23.03 -7.82 -37.09
CA ILE A 31 23.75 -8.88 -37.79
C ILE A 31 23.79 -8.50 -39.29
N PRO A 32 24.98 -8.33 -39.91
CA PRO A 32 25.05 -8.12 -41.35
C PRO A 32 24.38 -9.30 -42.04
N GLU A 33 23.51 -8.99 -43.01
CA GLU A 33 22.69 -9.96 -43.74
C GLU A 33 23.49 -11.21 -44.10
N PRO A 34 23.16 -12.40 -43.57
CA PRO A 34 23.71 -13.62 -44.14
C PRO A 34 23.13 -13.75 -45.55
N GLU A 35 24.00 -13.93 -46.55
CA GLU A 35 23.72 -14.09 -48.00
C GLU A 35 22.84 -15.32 -48.34
N GLY A 36 21.68 -15.43 -47.71
CA GLY A 36 20.78 -16.56 -47.82
C GLY A 36 19.41 -16.16 -47.30
N ALA A 37 18.62 -15.58 -48.21
CA ALA A 37 17.24 -15.11 -48.02
C ALA A 37 16.23 -16.22 -47.64
N LYS A 38 16.46 -16.91 -46.53
CA LYS A 38 15.55 -17.91 -45.93
C LYS A 38 14.87 -17.37 -44.67
N GLY A 39 15.52 -16.48 -43.90
CA GLY A 39 14.97 -15.90 -42.67
C GLY A 39 13.75 -15.00 -42.90
N PHE A 40 13.81 -14.11 -43.89
CA PHE A 40 12.69 -13.22 -44.25
C PHE A 40 11.46 -13.96 -44.81
N GLN A 41 11.64 -15.10 -45.47
CA GLN A 41 10.51 -15.91 -45.97
C GLN A 41 9.73 -16.58 -44.83
N ILE A 42 10.42 -17.01 -43.77
CA ILE A 42 9.78 -17.63 -42.60
C ILE A 42 8.94 -16.59 -41.86
N ILE A 43 9.46 -15.37 -41.69
CA ILE A 43 8.74 -14.27 -41.05
C ILE A 43 7.47 -13.92 -41.83
N ASN A 44 7.55 -13.82 -43.15
CA ASN A 44 6.39 -13.51 -44.00
C ASN A 44 5.35 -14.65 -44.00
N LYS A 45 5.77 -15.92 -44.06
CA LYS A 45 4.85 -17.07 -43.95
C LYS A 45 4.17 -17.16 -42.59
N VAL A 46 4.90 -16.88 -41.51
CA VAL A 46 4.36 -16.86 -40.15
C VAL A 46 3.39 -15.70 -39.96
N HIS A 47 3.70 -14.52 -40.51
CA HIS A 47 2.79 -13.38 -40.50
C HIS A 47 1.47 -13.68 -41.24
N GLU A 48 1.55 -14.35 -42.40
CA GLU A 48 0.38 -14.74 -43.19
C GLU A 48 -0.48 -15.82 -42.48
N LEU A 49 0.15 -16.79 -41.81
CA LEU A 49 -0.56 -17.79 -40.98
C LEU A 49 -1.25 -17.15 -39.76
N ILE A 50 -0.58 -16.20 -39.10
CA ILE A 50 -1.11 -15.47 -37.93
C ILE A 50 -2.31 -14.59 -38.31
N GLN A 51 -2.34 -14.04 -39.52
CA GLN A 51 -3.48 -13.27 -40.04
C GLN A 51 -4.67 -14.14 -40.45
N ARG A 52 -4.44 -15.38 -40.90
CA ARG A 52 -5.51 -16.32 -41.31
C ARG A 52 -6.26 -16.94 -40.13
N VAL A 53 -5.61 -17.08 -38.98
CA VAL A 53 -6.22 -17.68 -37.79
C VAL A 53 -6.81 -16.54 -36.95
N PRO A 54 -8.11 -16.56 -36.57
CA PRO A 54 -8.69 -15.53 -35.70
C PRO A 54 -8.31 -15.79 -34.24
N TRP A 55 -7.00 -15.96 -33.97
CA TRP A 55 -6.45 -16.31 -32.67
C TRP A 55 -6.81 -15.26 -31.62
N GLN A 56 -6.95 -13.99 -32.01
CA GLN A 56 -7.48 -12.92 -31.15
C GLN A 56 -8.89 -13.26 -30.63
N LYS A 57 -9.83 -13.65 -31.50
CA LYS A 57 -11.21 -13.98 -31.09
C LYS A 57 -11.24 -15.19 -30.16
N TRP A 58 -10.43 -16.20 -30.43
CA TRP A 58 -10.30 -17.40 -29.59
C TRP A 58 -9.63 -17.09 -28.24
N LEU A 59 -8.62 -16.21 -28.21
CA LEU A 59 -7.95 -15.77 -26.99
C LEU A 59 -8.92 -14.98 -26.10
N PHE A 60 -9.67 -14.03 -26.68
CA PHE A 60 -10.68 -13.25 -25.96
C PHE A 60 -11.82 -14.15 -25.44
N HIS A 61 -12.32 -15.09 -26.25
CA HIS A 61 -13.34 -16.05 -25.80
C HIS A 61 -12.85 -16.95 -24.66
N GLY A 62 -11.60 -17.42 -24.73
CA GLY A 62 -10.98 -18.23 -23.69
C GLY A 62 -10.86 -17.48 -22.37
N ILE A 63 -10.36 -16.23 -22.42
CA ILE A 63 -10.25 -15.35 -21.25
C ILE A 63 -11.64 -15.05 -20.66
N GLU A 64 -12.64 -14.77 -21.51
CA GLU A 64 -14.00 -14.47 -21.06
C GLU A 64 -14.67 -15.68 -20.38
N LEU A 65 -14.41 -16.90 -20.87
CA LEU A 65 -14.88 -18.15 -20.26
C LEU A 65 -14.25 -18.39 -18.88
N VAL A 66 -12.94 -18.15 -18.76
CA VAL A 66 -12.22 -18.25 -17.48
C VAL A 66 -12.74 -17.20 -16.51
N LEU A 67 -12.92 -15.95 -16.94
CA LEU A 67 -13.49 -14.89 -16.11
C LEU A 67 -14.92 -15.21 -15.67
N LYS A 68 -15.76 -15.78 -16.54
CA LYS A 68 -17.12 -16.22 -16.17
C LYS A 68 -17.09 -17.33 -15.12
N ARG A 69 -16.16 -18.29 -15.23
CA ARG A 69 -15.99 -19.36 -14.21
C ARG A 69 -15.47 -18.82 -12.89
N VAL A 70 -14.48 -17.94 -12.91
CA VAL A 70 -13.92 -17.27 -11.72
C VAL A 70 -14.98 -16.42 -11.04
N ARG A 71 -15.72 -15.60 -11.80
CA ARG A 71 -16.84 -14.80 -11.29
C ARG A 71 -17.90 -15.69 -10.65
N LYS A 72 -18.33 -16.78 -11.31
CA LYS A 72 -19.32 -17.71 -10.76
C LYS A 72 -18.83 -18.38 -9.46
N ALA A 73 -17.55 -18.77 -9.41
CA ALA A 73 -16.95 -19.35 -8.21
C ALA A 73 -16.81 -18.34 -7.07
N LEU A 74 -16.42 -17.10 -7.36
CA LEU A 74 -16.39 -15.98 -6.42
C LEU A 74 -17.79 -15.70 -5.86
N PHE A 75 -18.80 -15.56 -6.72
CA PHE A 75 -20.18 -15.34 -6.28
C PHE A 75 -20.74 -16.52 -5.48
N ALA A 76 -20.40 -17.76 -5.82
CA ALA A 76 -20.79 -18.93 -5.03
C ALA A 76 -20.06 -18.99 -3.68
N GLY A 77 -18.78 -18.61 -3.64
CA GLY A 77 -17.99 -18.48 -2.42
C GLY A 77 -18.51 -17.37 -1.50
N LEU A 78 -18.86 -16.22 -2.07
CA LEU A 78 -19.47 -15.09 -1.37
C LEU A 78 -20.86 -15.44 -0.83
N LYS A 79 -21.69 -16.14 -1.60
CA LYS A 79 -23.02 -16.58 -1.12
C LYS A 79 -22.91 -17.64 0.00
N LYS A 80 -21.84 -18.44 -0.01
CA LYS A 80 -21.50 -19.36 1.08
C LYS A 80 -20.96 -18.60 2.31
N SER A 81 -20.21 -17.51 2.12
CA SER A 81 -19.81 -16.63 3.22
C SER A 81 -20.99 -15.84 3.79
N GLU A 82 -22.03 -15.56 3.00
CA GLU A 82 -23.23 -14.86 3.46
C GLU A 82 -24.08 -15.69 4.46
N LYS A 83 -24.10 -17.01 4.27
CA LYS A 83 -24.67 -17.96 5.27
C LYS A 83 -23.81 -18.07 6.52
N LEU A 84 -22.49 -17.94 6.39
CA LEU A 84 -21.56 -17.84 7.51
C LEU A 84 -21.64 -16.48 8.21
N THR A 85 -22.00 -15.40 7.51
CA THR A 85 -22.23 -14.11 8.15
C THR A 85 -23.48 -14.13 9.01
N HIS A 86 -24.52 -14.93 8.72
CA HIS A 86 -25.64 -15.04 9.64
C HIS A 86 -25.29 -15.76 10.97
N SER A 87 -24.33 -16.70 10.97
CA SER A 87 -23.79 -17.28 12.20
C SER A 87 -22.73 -16.41 12.89
N VAL A 88 -22.06 -15.52 12.14
CA VAL A 88 -21.08 -14.55 12.68
C VAL A 88 -21.75 -13.22 13.11
N GLN A 89 -22.93 -12.86 12.57
CA GLN A 89 -23.68 -11.64 12.94
C GLN A 89 -24.18 -11.74 14.39
N ILE A 90 -24.62 -12.94 14.81
CA ILE A 90 -24.98 -13.24 16.22
C ILE A 90 -23.75 -13.10 17.14
N ARG A 91 -22.52 -13.17 16.61
CA ARG A 91 -21.27 -12.96 17.35
C ARG A 91 -20.72 -11.53 17.28
N SER A 92 -21.04 -10.76 16.23
CA SER A 92 -20.63 -9.34 16.12
C SER A 92 -21.56 -8.38 16.89
N GLY A 93 -22.82 -8.76 17.12
CA GLY A 93 -23.76 -8.02 17.97
C GLY A 93 -23.68 -8.36 19.46
N LYS A 94 -22.85 -9.34 19.85
CA LYS A 94 -22.61 -9.79 21.23
C LYS A 94 -21.12 -9.79 21.58
N PHE A 95 -20.37 -8.81 21.08
CA PHE A 95 -19.11 -8.47 21.73
C PHE A 95 -19.43 -7.67 23.00
N SER A 96 -20.07 -8.33 23.97
CA SER A 96 -20.09 -7.86 25.35
C SER A 96 -18.65 -7.92 25.87
N PRO A 97 -18.06 -6.81 26.33
CA PRO A 97 -16.64 -6.71 26.65
C PRO A 97 -16.24 -7.49 27.91
N GLU A 98 -17.14 -8.29 28.48
CA GLU A 98 -17.03 -8.92 29.79
C GLU A 98 -16.07 -10.12 29.83
N THR A 99 -15.72 -10.73 28.68
CA THR A 99 -14.99 -12.02 28.66
C THR A 99 -13.84 -12.10 27.65
N GLY A 100 -13.37 -10.96 27.15
CA GLY A 100 -12.26 -10.88 26.19
C GLY A 100 -11.03 -10.19 26.77
N VAL A 101 -10.27 -10.89 27.59
CA VAL A 101 -8.84 -10.66 27.91
C VAL A 101 -8.49 -9.26 28.44
N ASP A 102 -7.91 -9.15 29.65
CA ASP A 102 -7.40 -7.91 30.29
C ASP A 102 -6.45 -7.02 29.42
N VAL A 103 -6.03 -7.51 28.24
CA VAL A 103 -5.31 -6.73 27.23
C VAL A 103 -6.21 -5.91 26.29
N LEU A 104 -7.48 -6.23 26.10
CA LEU A 104 -8.38 -5.45 25.22
C LEU A 104 -8.56 -4.00 25.70
N PRO A 105 -8.84 -3.74 26.99
CA PRO A 105 -8.94 -2.36 27.49
C PRO A 105 -7.63 -1.57 27.27
N LYS A 106 -6.47 -2.19 27.55
CA LYS A 106 -5.15 -1.57 27.34
C LYS A 106 -4.82 -1.33 25.86
N PHE A 107 -5.25 -2.23 24.98
CA PHE A 107 -5.09 -2.10 23.53
C PHE A 107 -5.91 -0.93 22.98
N PHE A 108 -7.20 -0.86 23.32
CA PHE A 108 -8.06 0.24 22.88
C PHE A 108 -7.65 1.58 23.49
N ASP A 109 -7.19 1.61 24.75
CA ASP A 109 -6.61 2.81 25.37
C ASP A 109 -5.39 3.30 24.60
N ARG A 110 -4.47 2.40 24.23
CA ARG A 110 -3.27 2.74 23.44
C ARG A 110 -3.64 3.30 22.05
N ILE A 111 -4.61 2.68 21.37
CA ILE A 111 -5.07 3.19 20.07
C ILE A 111 -5.71 4.57 20.22
N ARG A 112 -6.55 4.76 21.24
CA ARG A 112 -7.22 6.03 21.49
C ARG A 112 -6.23 7.14 21.78
N LYS A 113 -5.25 6.89 22.65
CA LYS A 113 -4.16 7.84 22.97
C LYS A 113 -3.36 8.21 21.73
N ARG A 114 -2.97 7.22 20.92
CA ARG A 114 -2.21 7.48 19.68
C ARG A 114 -3.03 8.28 18.67
N LYS A 115 -4.32 7.98 18.52
CA LYS A 115 -5.22 8.75 17.65
C LYS A 115 -5.36 10.19 18.14
N ALA A 116 -5.55 10.40 19.44
CA ALA A 116 -5.65 11.73 20.04
C ALA A 116 -4.36 12.54 19.84
N PHE A 117 -3.19 11.90 20.04
CA PHE A 117 -1.89 12.52 19.78
C PHE A 117 -1.78 13.03 18.33
N LEU A 118 -2.05 12.17 17.35
CA LEU A 118 -1.94 12.53 15.92
C LEU A 118 -2.91 13.64 15.52
N GLU A 119 -4.10 13.66 16.13
CA GLU A 119 -5.11 14.69 15.86
C GLU A 119 -4.68 16.05 16.40
N GLU A 120 -4.16 16.10 17.63
CA GLU A 120 -3.68 17.34 18.25
C GLU A 120 -2.41 17.87 17.57
N GLU A 121 -1.47 16.97 17.22
CA GLU A 121 -0.28 17.30 16.44
C GLU A 121 -0.68 17.95 15.11
N ARG A 122 -1.61 17.34 14.36
CA ARG A 122 -2.07 17.89 13.08
C ARG A 122 -2.67 19.28 13.24
N LYS A 123 -3.54 19.48 14.23
CA LYS A 123 -4.16 20.81 14.49
C LYS A 123 -3.12 21.87 14.79
N LEU A 124 -2.12 21.55 15.62
CA LEU A 124 -1.05 22.49 15.96
C LEU A 124 -0.19 22.83 14.74
N LEU A 125 0.16 21.85 13.92
CA LEU A 125 0.94 22.08 12.69
C LEU A 125 0.16 22.92 11.66
N GLU A 126 -1.13 22.64 11.47
CA GLU A 126 -2.00 23.41 10.59
C GLU A 126 -2.16 24.85 11.08
N TYR A 127 -2.31 25.05 12.39
CA TYR A 127 -2.35 26.39 13.00
C TYR A 127 -1.03 27.14 12.81
N LEU A 128 0.10 26.50 13.11
CA LEU A 128 1.44 27.09 12.97
C LEU A 128 1.80 27.41 11.51
N ALA A 129 1.18 26.74 10.53
CA ALA A 129 1.33 27.08 9.12
C ALA A 129 0.82 28.49 8.80
N HIS A 130 -0.13 29.01 9.58
CA HIS A 130 -0.68 30.37 9.43
C HIS A 130 -0.21 31.34 10.53
N HIS A 131 0.27 30.83 11.67
CA HIS A 131 0.72 31.60 12.84
C HIS A 131 2.13 31.17 13.28
N HIS A 132 3.12 31.47 12.44
CA HIS A 132 4.52 31.04 12.62
C HIS A 132 5.27 31.78 13.74
N ASP A 133 4.67 32.80 14.31
CA ASP A 133 5.16 33.63 15.40
C ASP A 133 4.50 33.30 16.75
N ASP A 134 3.63 32.29 16.81
CA ASP A 134 2.97 31.88 18.05
C ASP A 134 3.86 30.97 18.89
N ALA A 135 4.56 31.57 19.85
CA ALA A 135 5.42 30.87 20.81
C ALA A 135 4.65 29.81 21.61
N ALA A 136 3.42 30.11 22.03
CA ALA A 136 2.63 29.20 22.86
C ALA A 136 2.21 27.94 22.10
N ALA A 137 1.92 28.06 20.79
CA ALA A 137 1.64 26.92 19.94
C ALA A 137 2.88 26.01 19.78
N TYR A 138 4.08 26.58 19.58
CA TYR A 138 5.32 25.80 19.59
C TYR A 138 5.60 25.13 20.94
N LYS A 139 5.32 25.81 22.06
CA LYS A 139 5.45 25.23 23.41
C LYS A 139 4.54 24.00 23.57
N ARG A 140 3.27 24.12 23.15
CA ARG A 140 2.30 23.02 23.19
C ARG A 140 2.74 21.85 22.32
N LEU A 141 3.27 22.12 21.13
CA LEU A 141 3.79 21.09 20.23
C LEU A 141 4.99 20.36 20.85
N GLY A 142 5.91 21.10 21.46
CA GLY A 142 7.06 20.54 22.17
C GLY A 142 6.66 19.64 23.33
N ASN A 143 5.72 20.10 24.16
CA ASN A 143 5.15 19.31 25.25
C ASN A 143 4.44 18.05 24.75
N LEU A 144 3.69 18.16 23.65
CA LEU A 144 3.01 17.03 23.02
C LEU A 144 4.03 15.96 22.58
N TYR A 145 5.12 16.36 21.92
CA TYR A 145 6.21 15.45 21.54
C TYR A 145 6.95 14.85 22.73
N ALA A 146 7.17 15.62 23.80
CA ALA A 146 7.80 15.13 25.02
C ALA A 146 6.97 14.01 25.66
N ILE A 147 5.64 14.18 25.75
CA ILE A 147 4.71 13.17 26.27
C ILE A 147 4.71 11.91 25.40
N ALA A 148 4.89 12.05 24.08
CA ALA A 148 5.00 10.91 23.17
C ALA A 148 6.38 10.23 23.19
N GLY A 149 7.35 10.76 23.95
CA GLY A 149 8.71 10.25 24.02
C GLY A 149 9.58 10.64 22.82
N ASN A 150 9.11 11.57 21.98
CA ASN A 150 9.88 12.07 20.84
C ASN A 150 10.74 13.27 21.25
N VAL A 151 11.83 12.99 21.96
CA VAL A 151 12.70 14.00 22.58
C VAL A 151 13.30 14.97 21.55
N LYS A 152 13.64 14.48 20.35
CA LYS A 152 14.27 15.31 19.31
C LYS A 152 13.31 16.39 18.82
N ASP A 153 12.10 16.00 18.44
CA ASP A 153 11.10 16.94 17.92
C ASP A 153 10.54 17.84 19.04
N ALA A 154 10.49 17.32 20.28
CA ALA A 154 10.16 18.10 21.46
C ALA A 154 11.15 19.26 21.67
N ARG A 155 12.46 18.97 21.66
CA ARG A 155 13.50 20.00 21.80
C ARG A 155 13.43 21.02 20.67
N ALA A 156 13.31 20.57 19.42
CA ALA A 156 13.22 21.48 18.28
C ALA A 156 12.04 22.45 18.39
N ALA A 157 10.86 21.96 18.80
CA ALA A 157 9.69 22.82 18.99
C ALA A 157 9.82 23.76 20.20
N LEU A 158 10.35 23.29 21.33
CA LEU A 158 10.62 24.13 22.50
C LEU A 158 11.69 25.19 22.22
N GLU A 159 12.72 24.89 21.45
CA GLU A 159 13.73 25.86 21.03
C GLU A 159 13.13 26.93 20.10
N GLN A 160 12.21 26.57 19.21
CA GLN A 160 11.46 27.58 18.42
C GLN A 160 10.60 28.46 19.33
N SER A 161 9.94 27.87 20.32
CA SER A 161 9.17 28.62 21.31
C SER A 161 10.04 29.58 22.13
N LEU A 162 11.21 29.12 22.59
CA LEU A 162 12.17 29.95 23.34
C LEU A 162 12.75 31.08 22.48
N ARG A 163 12.96 30.86 21.18
CA ARG A 163 13.38 31.94 20.26
C ARG A 163 12.36 33.08 20.20
N LEU A 164 11.08 32.76 20.29
CA LEU A 164 9.98 33.73 20.25
C LEU A 164 9.70 34.34 21.64
N MET A 165 9.91 33.57 22.71
CA MET A 165 9.76 34.01 24.11
C MET A 165 10.99 33.57 24.94
N PRO A 166 12.09 34.33 24.91
CA PRO A 166 13.37 33.94 25.51
C PRO A 166 13.35 33.90 27.04
N ASP A 167 12.42 34.60 27.68
CA ASP A 167 12.32 34.71 29.14
C ASP A 167 11.28 33.75 29.76
N ASP A 168 10.74 32.79 29.01
CA ASP A 168 9.79 31.81 29.54
C ASP A 168 10.55 30.70 30.30
N GLU A 169 10.56 30.81 31.64
CA GLU A 169 11.17 29.84 32.55
C GLU A 169 10.60 28.42 32.38
N GLU A 170 9.33 28.26 31.99
CA GLU A 170 8.72 26.94 31.79
C GLU A 170 9.37 26.23 30.60
N ILE A 171 9.65 26.97 29.52
CA ILE A 171 10.30 26.40 28.33
C ILE A 171 11.74 25.98 28.66
N MET A 172 12.45 26.81 29.43
CA MET A 172 13.83 26.50 29.85
C MET A 172 13.87 25.24 30.71
N GLN A 173 12.97 25.11 31.70
CA GLN A 173 12.85 23.91 32.52
C GLN A 173 12.55 22.66 31.67
N ARG A 174 11.61 22.75 30.72
CA ARG A 174 11.28 21.63 29.83
C ARG A 174 12.45 21.22 28.92
N LEU A 175 13.25 22.16 28.46
CA LEU A 175 14.46 21.87 27.68
C LEU A 175 15.53 21.19 28.53
N GLU A 176 15.67 21.59 29.80
CA GLU A 176 16.58 20.95 30.76
C GLU A 176 16.12 19.51 31.09
N GLU A 177 14.82 19.27 31.27
CA GLU A 177 14.26 17.92 31.45
C GLU A 177 14.53 16.99 30.26
N LEU A 178 14.70 17.54 29.06
CA LEU A 178 14.95 16.82 27.81
C LEU A 178 16.45 16.76 27.44
N SER A 179 17.33 17.23 28.33
CA SER A 179 18.78 17.35 28.09
C SER A 179 19.52 16.02 28.10
#